data_AF-A0AAV4JWI5-F1
#
_entry.id   AF-A0AAV4JWI5-F1
#
_cell.length_a   1.000
_cell.length_b   1.000
_cell.length_c   1.000
_cell.angle_alpha   90.00
_cell.angle_beta   90.00
_cell.angle_gamma   90.00
#
_symmetry.space_group_name_H-M   'P 1'
#
loop_
_entity.id
_entity.type
_entity.pdbx_description
1 polymer ?
#
loop_
_entity_poly.entity_id
_entity_poly.type
_entity_poly.pdbx_seq_one_letter_code
_entity_poly.pdbx_strand_id
1 'polypeptide(L)'
;MNIFEESLAVLKSKTKLRTLFKSVHIEDVENVLSRVQAVLEEKKEEVEQQAAALQEKQEQLQTIIQLMKDHNISLEELNDSLAGKSTTRKRRDVQRMTFRYETNEGNEIIWEGSNAGRIPADFAAYLERTGKKRLDCVVE
;
A
#
# COMPACT_ATOMS: atom_id res chain seq x y z
N MET A 1 3.58 -15.20 -24.79
CA MET A 1 3.90 -16.28 -23.82
C MET A 1 5.19 -15.87 -23.13
N ASN A 2 5.27 -15.97 -21.80
CA ASN A 2 6.46 -15.52 -21.07
C ASN A 2 7.62 -16.48 -21.41
N ILE A 3 8.75 -15.96 -21.91
CA ILE A 3 9.90 -16.78 -22.34
C ILE A 3 10.35 -17.75 -21.23
N PHE A 4 10.21 -17.31 -19.99
CA PHE A 4 10.51 -18.11 -18.81
C PHE A 4 9.63 -19.36 -18.69
N GLU A 5 8.31 -19.22 -18.89
CA GLU A 5 7.35 -20.34 -18.82
C GLU A 5 7.58 -21.36 -19.93
N GLU A 6 7.90 -20.89 -21.13
CA GLU A 6 8.22 -21.75 -22.26
C GLU A 6 9.52 -22.53 -22.04
N SER A 7 10.56 -21.86 -21.51
CA SER A 7 11.84 -22.47 -21.14
C SER A 7 11.65 -23.53 -20.05
N LEU A 8 10.87 -23.23 -19.01
CA LEU A 8 10.54 -24.19 -17.96
C LEU A 8 9.76 -25.40 -18.51
N ALA A 9 8.84 -25.21 -19.45
CA ALA A 9 8.09 -26.31 -20.04
C ALA A 9 8.99 -27.26 -20.84
N VAL A 10 10.08 -26.76 -21.43
CA VAL A 10 11.13 -27.58 -22.07
C VAL A 10 11.95 -28.32 -21.01
N LEU A 11 12.38 -27.63 -19.95
CA LEU A 11 13.20 -28.20 -18.86
C LEU A 11 12.44 -29.16 -17.92
N LYS A 12 11.09 -29.14 -17.91
CA LYS A 12 10.29 -30.08 -17.12
C LYS A 12 10.11 -31.45 -17.80
N SER A 13 10.23 -31.52 -19.13
CA SER A 13 9.94 -32.75 -19.87
C SER A 13 11.23 -33.46 -20.30
N LYS A 14 11.43 -34.70 -19.84
CA LYS A 14 12.60 -35.53 -20.21
C LYS A 14 12.76 -35.67 -21.73
N THR A 15 11.67 -35.83 -22.47
CA THR A 15 11.70 -35.95 -23.93
C THR A 15 12.20 -34.67 -24.59
N LYS A 16 11.72 -33.51 -24.14
CA LYS A 16 12.15 -32.21 -24.67
C LYS A 16 13.60 -31.89 -24.29
N LEU A 17 14.00 -32.20 -23.05
CA LEU A 17 15.40 -32.12 -22.61
C LEU A 17 16.33 -32.94 -23.49
N ARG A 18 15.97 -34.20 -23.79
CA ARG A 18 16.78 -35.05 -24.67
C ARG A 18 16.93 -34.45 -26.07
N THR A 19 15.88 -33.82 -26.60
CA THR A 19 15.95 -33.12 -27.89
C THR A 19 16.84 -31.88 -27.80
N LEU A 20 16.72 -31.10 -26.72
CA LEU A 20 17.50 -29.87 -26.49
C LEU A 20 19.01 -30.15 -26.42
N PHE A 21 19.41 -31.19 -25.69
CA PHE A 21 20.83 -31.54 -25.50
C PHE A 21 21.36 -32.52 -26.55
N LYS A 22 20.57 -32.87 -27.57
CA LYS A 22 20.96 -33.88 -28.58
C LYS A 22 22.26 -33.55 -29.32
N SER A 23 22.51 -32.26 -29.56
CA SER A 23 23.67 -31.76 -30.30
C SER A 23 24.72 -31.09 -29.40
N VAL A 24 24.59 -31.21 -28.08
CA VAL A 24 25.45 -30.57 -27.08
C VAL A 24 26.47 -31.58 -26.57
N HIS A 25 27.70 -31.13 -26.26
CA HIS A 25 28.75 -32.00 -25.75
C HIS A 25 28.49 -32.38 -24.28
N ILE A 26 29.09 -33.49 -23.82
CA ILE A 26 28.87 -33.98 -22.46
C ILE A 26 29.34 -32.99 -21.40
N GLU A 27 30.48 -32.33 -21.61
CA GLU A 27 31.05 -31.33 -20.69
C GLU A 27 30.11 -30.14 -20.48
N ASP A 28 29.43 -29.69 -21.54
CA ASP A 28 28.45 -28.60 -21.45
C ASP A 28 27.22 -29.03 -20.65
N VAL A 29 26.78 -30.28 -20.79
CA VAL A 29 25.67 -30.84 -20.00
C VAL A 29 26.04 -30.92 -18.52
N GLU A 30 27.27 -31.34 -18.20
CA GLU A 30 27.79 -31.37 -16.83
C GLU A 30 27.90 -29.97 -16.21
N ASN A 31 28.36 -28.98 -16.98
CA ASN A 31 28.42 -27.59 -16.53
C ASN A 31 27.02 -27.02 -16.25
N VAL A 32 26.06 -27.26 -17.16
CA VAL A 32 24.66 -26.86 -16.94
C VAL A 32 24.08 -27.52 -15.70
N LEU A 33 24.34 -28.82 -15.49
CA LEU A 33 23.90 -29.53 -14.30
C LEU A 33 24.48 -28.93 -13.02
N SER A 34 25.79 -28.64 -13.01
CA SER A 34 26.47 -28.01 -11.87
C SER A 34 25.87 -26.65 -11.51
N ARG A 35 25.56 -25.82 -12.51
CA ARG A 35 24.91 -24.51 -12.28
C ARG A 35 23.50 -24.67 -11.73
N VAL A 36 22.72 -25.60 -12.26
CA VAL A 36 21.35 -25.88 -11.77
C VAL A 36 21.39 -26.40 -10.34
N GLN A 37 22.38 -27.22 -9.98
CA GLN A 37 22.59 -27.67 -8.60
C GLN A 37 22.95 -26.52 -7.66
N ALA A 38 23.81 -25.59 -8.07
CA ALA A 38 24.12 -24.39 -7.29
C ALA A 38 22.86 -23.55 -7.02
N VAL A 39 22.06 -23.27 -8.07
CA VAL A 39 20.79 -22.54 -7.94
C VAL A 39 19.79 -23.28 -7.04
N LEU A 40 19.75 -24.61 -7.11
CA LEU A 40 18.90 -25.42 -6.24
C LEU A 40 19.29 -25.27 -4.77
N GLU A 41 20.58 -25.25 -4.47
CA GLU A 41 21.07 -25.10 -3.10
C GLU A 41 20.78 -23.70 -2.56
N GLU A 42 21.05 -22.66 -3.34
CA GLU A 42 20.65 -21.28 -3.01
C GLU A 42 19.14 -21.17 -2.69
N LYS A 43 18.30 -21.88 -3.46
CA LYS A 43 16.86 -21.91 -3.22
C LYS A 43 16.45 -22.67 -1.97
N LYS A 44 17.17 -23.72 -1.59
CA LYS A 44 16.91 -24.41 -0.32
C LYS A 44 17.31 -23.54 0.86
N GLU A 45 18.48 -22.91 0.80
CA GLU A 45 18.94 -21.98 1.83
C GLU A 45 17.95 -20.83 2.01
N GLU A 46 17.43 -20.26 0.92
CA GLU A 46 16.41 -19.21 0.97
C GLU A 46 15.13 -19.70 1.66
N VAL A 47 14.66 -20.92 1.35
CA VAL A 47 13.48 -21.52 1.98
C VAL A 47 13.73 -21.82 3.45
N GLU A 48 14.91 -22.32 3.81
CA GLU A 48 15.29 -22.60 5.19
C GLU A 48 15.39 -21.32 6.03
N GLN A 49 16.00 -20.26 5.49
CA GLN A 49 16.03 -18.95 6.14
C GLN A 49 14.63 -18.38 6.35
N GLN A 50 13.74 -18.51 5.35
CA GLN A 50 12.35 -18.09 5.49
C GLN A 50 11.61 -18.93 6.55
N ALA A 51 11.85 -20.23 6.60
CA ALA A 51 11.29 -21.12 7.61
C ALA A 51 11.79 -20.76 9.02
N ALA A 52 13.10 -20.53 9.19
CA ALA A 52 13.70 -20.12 10.44
C ALA A 52 13.14 -18.77 10.92
N ALA A 53 13.05 -17.77 10.03
CA ALA A 53 12.46 -16.48 10.36
C ALA A 53 10.98 -16.58 10.77
N LEU A 54 10.22 -17.52 10.17
CA LEU A 54 8.85 -17.80 10.59
C LEU A 54 8.81 -18.49 11.95
N GLN A 55 9.70 -19.43 12.22
CA GLN A 55 9.82 -20.11 13.51
C GLN A 55 10.20 -19.12 14.62
N GLU A 56 11.20 -18.26 14.41
CA GLU A 56 11.58 -17.22 15.38
C GLU A 56 10.41 -16.28 15.68
N LYS A 57 9.65 -15.86 14.65
CA LYS A 57 8.44 -15.05 14.85
C LYS A 57 7.38 -15.80 15.66
N GLN A 58 7.19 -17.09 15.39
CA GLN A 58 6.25 -17.92 16.13
C GLN A 58 6.69 -18.11 17.59
N GLU A 59 7.97 -18.36 17.84
CA GLU A 59 8.54 -18.48 19.18
C GLU A 59 8.40 -17.18 19.97
N GLN A 60 8.76 -16.05 19.38
CA GLN A 60 8.56 -14.73 19.98
C GLN A 60 7.08 -14.48 20.32
N LEU A 61 6.17 -14.82 19.39
CA LEU A 61 4.73 -14.69 19.61
C LEU A 61 4.26 -15.59 20.76
N GLN A 62 4.74 -16.83 20.84
CA GLN A 62 4.45 -17.74 21.96
C GLN A 62 4.96 -17.20 23.29
N THR A 63 6.19 -16.66 23.34
CA THR A 63 6.73 -16.01 24.54
C THR A 63 5.88 -14.81 24.97
N ILE A 64 5.45 -13.98 24.02
CA ILE A 64 4.58 -12.84 24.29
C ILE A 64 3.23 -13.32 24.86
N ILE A 65 2.64 -14.37 24.27
CA ILE A 65 1.40 -14.97 24.77
C ILE A 65 1.57 -15.51 26.20
N GLN A 66 2.69 -16.17 26.50
CA GLN A 66 2.96 -16.66 27.87
C GLN A 66 3.06 -15.50 28.86
N LEU A 67 3.81 -14.44 28.52
CA LEU A 67 3.91 -13.25 29.35
C LEU A 67 2.54 -12.58 29.59
N MET A 68 1.71 -12.47 28.56
CA MET A 68 0.34 -11.94 28.69
C MET A 68 -0.52 -12.77 29.65
N LYS A 69 -0.41 -14.10 29.59
CA LYS A 69 -1.11 -15.00 30.51
C LYS A 69 -0.61 -14.83 31.94
N ASP A 70 0.71 -14.74 32.15
CA ASP A 70 1.30 -14.59 33.49
C ASP A 70 0.88 -13.27 34.16
N HIS A 71 0.72 -12.19 33.38
CA HIS A 71 0.23 -10.91 33.86
C HIS A 71 -1.30 -10.78 33.88
N ASN A 72 -2.04 -11.84 33.51
CA ASN A 72 -3.50 -11.86 33.39
C ASN A 72 -4.05 -10.69 32.54
N ILE A 73 -3.31 -10.30 31.49
CA ILE A 73 -3.70 -9.23 30.56
C ILE A 73 -4.51 -9.86 29.43
N SER A 74 -5.73 -9.37 29.22
CA SER A 74 -6.55 -9.79 28.08
C SER A 74 -6.10 -9.13 26.76
N LEU A 75 -6.31 -9.82 25.64
CA LEU A 75 -6.08 -9.25 24.30
C LEU A 75 -6.90 -7.97 24.08
N GLU A 76 -8.11 -7.89 24.64
CA GLU A 76 -8.97 -6.69 24.57
C GLU A 76 -8.38 -5.51 25.35
N GLU A 77 -7.86 -5.74 26.56
CA GLU A 77 -7.25 -4.69 27.38
C GLU A 77 -5.95 -4.15 26.76
N LEU A 78 -5.16 -5.02 26.13
CA LEU A 78 -3.97 -4.62 25.38
C LEU A 78 -4.36 -3.78 24.15
N ASN A 79 -5.38 -4.21 23.40
CA ASN A 79 -5.86 -3.50 22.23
C ASN A 79 -6.46 -2.14 22.59
N ASP A 80 -7.22 -2.05 23.69
CA ASP A 80 -7.77 -0.80 24.21
C ASP A 80 -6.69 0.17 24.70
N SER A 81 -5.62 -0.36 25.32
CA SER A 81 -4.44 0.42 25.71
C SER A 81 -3.67 0.94 24.48
N LEU A 82 -3.49 0.10 23.45
CA LEU A 82 -2.84 0.49 22.19
C LEU A 82 -3.69 1.46 21.35
N ALA A 83 -5.01 1.36 21.45
CA ALA A 83 -5.97 2.30 20.87
C ALA A 83 -6.04 3.64 21.64
N GLY A 84 -5.32 3.77 22.76
CA GLY A 84 -5.23 4.97 23.57
C GLY A 84 -4.78 6.22 22.79
N LYS A 85 -5.73 7.14 22.58
CA LYS A 85 -5.58 8.52 22.06
C LYS A 85 -5.39 8.73 20.56
N SER A 86 -6.01 7.91 19.69
CA SER A 86 -6.46 8.51 18.42
C SER A 86 -7.73 9.30 18.70
N THR A 87 -7.59 10.56 19.13
CA THR A 87 -8.70 11.51 19.02
C THR A 87 -8.96 11.66 17.52
N THR A 88 -9.87 10.85 16.99
CA THR A 88 -10.42 11.01 15.65
C THR A 88 -10.95 12.44 15.59
N ARG A 89 -10.14 13.36 15.03
CA ARG A 89 -10.62 14.70 14.69
C ARG A 89 -11.75 14.45 13.72
N LYS A 90 -12.97 14.61 14.21
CA LYS A 90 -14.21 14.56 13.46
C LYS A 90 -13.98 15.40 12.19
N ARG A 91 -13.77 14.73 11.05
CA ARG A 91 -13.68 15.43 9.76
C ARG A 91 -15.03 16.14 9.62
N ARG A 92 -14.99 17.46 9.72
CA ARG A 92 -16.18 18.29 9.50
C ARG A 92 -16.59 18.02 8.06
N ASP A 93 -17.86 17.67 7.86
CA ASP A 93 -18.42 17.39 6.54
C ASP A 93 -18.23 18.63 5.66
N VAL A 94 -17.33 18.52 4.68
CA VAL A 94 -17.00 19.64 3.79
C VAL A 94 -17.98 19.59 2.63
N GLN A 95 -19.17 20.11 2.85
CA GLN A 95 -20.17 20.25 1.77
C GLN A 95 -19.64 21.22 0.71
N ARG A 96 -19.62 20.77 -0.55
CA ARG A 96 -19.32 21.60 -1.72
C ARG A 96 -20.57 22.41 -2.04
N MET A 97 -20.40 23.72 -2.22
CA MET A 97 -21.48 24.66 -2.45
C MET A 97 -21.06 25.65 -3.54
N THR A 98 -22.02 26.13 -4.30
CA THR A 98 -21.80 27.12 -5.35
C THR A 98 -22.03 28.52 -4.78
N PHE A 99 -21.08 29.43 -4.96
CA PHE A 99 -21.15 30.81 -4.48
C PHE A 99 -21.19 31.79 -5.66
N ARG A 100 -21.98 32.86 -5.56
CA ARG A 100 -22.01 33.96 -6.54
C ARG A 100 -21.52 35.25 -5.89
N TYR A 101 -20.57 35.92 -6.54
CA TYR A 101 -20.04 37.20 -6.07
C TYR A 101 -19.64 38.13 -7.22
N GLU A 102 -19.48 39.41 -6.91
CA GLU A 102 -19.10 40.44 -7.88
C GLU A 102 -17.63 40.83 -7.67
N THR A 103 -16.86 40.87 -8.76
CA THR A 103 -15.47 41.33 -8.75
C THR A 103 -15.37 42.85 -8.68
N ASN A 104 -14.17 43.36 -8.40
CA ASN A 104 -13.91 44.81 -8.41
C ASN A 104 -14.12 45.44 -9.80
N GLU A 105 -14.10 44.64 -10.86
CA GLU A 105 -14.37 45.05 -12.24
C GLU A 105 -15.87 45.01 -12.61
N GLY A 106 -16.76 44.69 -11.66
CA GLY A 106 -18.21 44.66 -11.87
C GLY A 106 -18.74 43.37 -12.53
N ASN A 107 -17.89 42.35 -12.71
CA ASN A 107 -18.28 41.08 -13.30
C ASN A 107 -18.80 40.11 -12.23
N GLU A 108 -19.94 39.48 -12.48
CA GLU A 108 -20.50 38.39 -11.65
C GLU A 108 -19.76 37.07 -11.92
N ILE A 109 -19.18 36.48 -10.88
CA ILE A 109 -18.47 35.19 -10.93
C ILE A 109 -19.21 34.17 -10.08
N ILE A 110 -19.34 32.96 -10.64
CA ILE A 110 -19.84 31.76 -9.97
C ILE A 110 -18.63 30.89 -9.60
N TRP A 111 -18.49 30.57 -8.32
CA TRP A 111 -17.39 29.77 -7.80
C TRP A 111 -17.89 28.58 -6.99
N GLU A 112 -17.51 27.37 -7.39
CA GLU A 112 -17.77 26.15 -6.63
C GLU A 112 -16.66 25.93 -5.60
N GLY A 113 -17.04 25.97 -4.33
CA GLY A 113 -16.09 25.93 -3.23
C GLY A 113 -16.62 25.21 -2.01
N SER A 114 -15.77 25.09 -1.00
CA SER A 114 -16.15 24.50 0.29
C SER A 114 -16.51 25.59 1.30
N ASN A 115 -17.49 25.32 2.17
CA ASN A 115 -17.88 26.25 3.25
C ASN A 115 -16.73 26.55 4.25
N ALA A 116 -15.71 25.69 4.30
CA ALA A 116 -14.51 25.82 5.11
C ALA A 116 -13.28 25.56 4.25
N GLY A 117 -12.41 26.56 4.09
CA GLY A 117 -11.21 26.46 3.27
C GLY A 117 -10.69 27.80 2.76
N ARG A 118 -9.71 27.72 1.85
CA ARG A 118 -9.23 28.88 1.08
C ARG A 118 -10.32 29.34 0.11
N ILE A 119 -10.47 30.66 0.00
CA ILE A 119 -11.40 31.33 -0.91
C ILE A 119 -10.60 32.14 -1.94
N PRO A 120 -11.14 32.39 -3.15
CA PRO A 120 -10.53 33.29 -4.13
C PRO A 120 -10.31 34.69 -3.55
N ALA A 121 -9.24 35.36 -3.96
CA ALA A 121 -8.90 36.71 -3.48
C ALA A 121 -10.03 37.72 -3.77
N ASP A 122 -10.63 37.61 -4.96
CA ASP A 122 -11.75 38.46 -5.36
C ASP A 122 -13.00 38.23 -4.50
N PHE A 123 -13.27 36.98 -4.10
CA PHE A 123 -14.37 36.67 -3.19
C PHE A 123 -14.10 37.19 -1.77
N ALA A 124 -12.85 37.12 -1.31
CA ALA A 124 -12.46 37.70 -0.03
C ALA A 124 -12.67 39.22 -0.01
N ALA A 125 -12.24 39.91 -1.08
CA ALA A 125 -12.43 41.35 -1.25
C ALA A 125 -13.93 41.72 -1.34
N TYR A 126 -14.74 40.90 -2.01
CA TYR A 126 -16.20 41.10 -2.07
C TYR A 126 -16.86 40.95 -0.69
N LEU A 127 -16.47 39.94 0.10
CA LEU A 127 -16.99 39.75 1.46
C LEU A 127 -16.59 40.90 2.39
N GLU A 128 -15.38 41.43 2.25
CA GLU A 128 -14.89 42.59 3.00
C GLU A 128 -15.64 43.87 2.62
N ARG A 129 -15.91 44.08 1.33
CA ARG A 129 -16.68 45.23 0.81
C ARG A 129 -18.16 45.20 1.23
N THR A 130 -18.77 44.02 1.22
CA THR A 130 -20.22 43.87 1.45
C THR A 130 -20.59 43.49 2.88
N GLY A 131 -19.63 43.08 3.70
CA GLY A 131 -19.86 42.62 5.08
C GLY A 131 -20.69 41.33 5.19
N LYS A 132 -20.94 40.63 4.07
CA LYS A 132 -21.75 39.41 4.03
C LYS A 132 -20.95 38.20 4.53
N LYS A 133 -21.64 37.19 5.09
CA LYS A 133 -20.99 35.92 5.43
C LYS A 133 -20.91 35.04 4.19
N ARG A 134 -19.93 34.13 4.16
CA ARG A 134 -19.73 33.19 3.03
C ARG A 134 -21.01 32.44 2.67
N LEU A 135 -21.77 32.00 3.68
CA LEU A 135 -23.03 31.26 3.51
C LEU A 135 -24.15 32.09 2.85
N ASP A 136 -24.10 33.41 2.94
CA ASP A 136 -25.13 34.30 2.36
C ASP A 136 -24.94 34.50 0.85
N CYS A 137 -23.79 34.09 0.31
CA CYS A 137 -23.46 34.18 -1.11
C CYS A 137 -23.67 32.84 -1.84
N VAL A 138 -24.22 31.84 -1.15
CA VAL A 138 -24.53 30.52 -1.72
C VAL A 138 -25.70 30.65 -2.68
N VAL A 139 -25.55 30.06 -3.87
CA VAL A 139 -26.63 29.85 -4.82
C VAL A 139 -26.81 28.34 -4.96
N GLU A 140 -28.00 27.84 -4.64
CA GLU A 140 -28.37 26.43 -4.80
C GLU A 140 -28.63 26.09 -6.28
#